data_AF-A0A3E2U387-F1
#
_entry.id   AF-A0A3E2U387-F1
#
_cell.length_a   1.000
_cell.length_b   1.000
_cell.length_c   1.000
_cell.angle_alpha   90.00
_cell.angle_beta   90.00
_cell.angle_gamma   90.00
#
_symmetry.space_group_name_H-M   'P 1'
#
loop_
_entity.id
_entity.type
_entity.pdbx_description
1 polymer ?
#
loop_
_entity_poly.entity_id
_entity_poly.type
_entity_poly.pdbx_seq_one_letter_code
_entity_poly.pdbx_strand_id
1 'polypeptide(L)' 'MKLTPAMVKSIRTLCGVCLRHYVETKAFKIAIVPNKDRCMETCTVCQTRRGYDYVVMPR' A
#
# COMPACT_ATOMS: atom_id res chain seq x y z
N MET A 1 15.23 -0.74 4.51
CA MET A 1 14.41 -1.96 4.69
C MET A 1 14.58 -2.82 3.45
N LYS A 2 14.91 -4.12 3.58
CA LYS A 2 14.94 -5.05 2.45
C LYS A 2 13.58 -5.74 2.34
N LEU A 3 12.92 -5.63 1.18
CA LEU A 3 11.64 -6.29 0.91
C LEU A 3 11.89 -7.73 0.47
N THR A 4 11.09 -8.68 0.98
CA THR A 4 11.11 -10.05 0.49
C THR A 4 10.32 -10.18 -0.82
N PRO A 5 10.55 -11.21 -1.65
CA PRO A 5 9.77 -11.42 -2.86
C PRO A 5 8.25 -11.52 -2.63
N ALA A 6 7.85 -12.08 -1.48
CA ALA A 6 6.44 -12.14 -1.09
C ALA A 6 5.87 -10.74 -0.81
N MET A 7 6.63 -9.88 -0.12
CA MET A 7 6.21 -8.51 0.16
C MET A 7 6.08 -7.68 -1.11
N VAL A 8 6.99 -7.88 -2.08
CA VAL A 8 6.96 -7.19 -3.37
C VAL A 8 5.67 -7.50 -4.15
N LYS A 9 5.25 -8.77 -4.18
CA LYS A 9 3.99 -9.19 -4.83
C LYS A 9 2.75 -8.60 -4.15
N SER A 10 2.88 -8.29 -2.87
CA SER A 10 1.83 -7.71 -2.03
C SER A 10 1.86 -6.18 -1.96
N ILE A 11 2.70 -5.51 -2.76
CA ILE A 11 2.68 -4.05 -2.87
C ILE A 11 1.39 -3.61 -3.58
N ARG A 12 0.74 -2.60 -3.01
CA ARG A 12 -0.42 -1.91 -3.58
C ARG A 12 -0.23 -0.41 -3.42
N THR A 13 -0.54 0.35 -4.45
CA THR A 13 -0.62 1.80 -4.34
C THR A 13 -1.97 2.17 -3.75
N LEU A 14 -1.99 2.79 -2.57
CA LEU A 14 -3.22 3.14 -1.86
C LEU A 14 -3.31 4.64 -1.64
N CYS A 15 -4.43 5.23 -2.07
CA CYS A 15 -4.81 6.57 -1.62
C CYS A 15 -5.24 6.53 -0.15
N GLY A 16 -5.28 7.70 0.52
CA GLY A 16 -5.61 7.79 1.95
C GLY A 16 -6.97 7.19 2.34
N VAL A 17 -7.96 7.21 1.44
CA VAL A 17 -9.27 6.60 1.69
C VAL A 17 -9.22 5.07 1.60
N CYS A 18 -8.65 4.52 0.54
CA CYS A 18 -8.52 3.07 0.41
C CYS A 18 -7.62 2.50 1.51
N LEU A 19 -6.54 3.19 1.87
CA LEU A 19 -5.69 2.82 3.00
C LEU A 19 -6.49 2.70 4.31
N ARG A 20 -7.36 3.68 4.59
CA ARG A 20 -8.20 3.67 5.79
C ARG A 20 -9.08 2.42 5.85
N HIS A 21 -9.73 2.03 4.75
CA HIS A 21 -10.53 0.79 4.70
C HIS A 21 -9.68 -0.44 5.04
N TYR A 22 -8.48 -0.56 4.47
CA TYR A 22 -7.58 -1.69 4.79
C TYR A 22 -7.21 -1.72 6.28
N VAL A 23 -6.89 -0.56 6.88
CA VAL A 23 -6.57 -0.45 8.31
C VAL A 23 -7.78 -0.82 9.18
N GLU A 24 -8.97 -0.32 8.84
CA GLU A 24 -10.21 -0.53 9.60
C GLU A 24 -10.64 -1.99 9.61
N THR A 25 -10.43 -2.73 8.51
CA THR A 25 -10.77 -4.17 8.45
C THR A 25 -9.98 -5.01 9.46
N LYS A 26 -8.81 -4.52 9.89
CA LYS A 26 -7.85 -5.24 10.75
C LYS A 26 -7.40 -6.61 10.21
N ALA A 27 -7.84 -7.03 9.02
CA ALA A 27 -7.50 -8.31 8.41
C ALA A 27 -6.09 -8.34 7.81
N PHE A 28 -5.45 -7.17 7.69
CA PHE A 28 -4.15 -7.02 7.03
C PHE A 28 -3.09 -6.40 7.96
N LYS A 29 -1.84 -6.79 7.75
CA LYS A 29 -0.64 -6.07 8.19
C LYS A 29 -0.23 -5.13 7.05
N ILE A 30 -0.13 -3.85 7.36
CA ILE A 30 0.13 -2.79 6.38
C ILE A 30 1.41 -2.07 6.77
N ALA A 31 2.32 -1.91 5.81
CA ALA A 31 3.56 -1.15 5.99
C ALA A 31 3.83 -0.27 4.77
N ILE A 32 4.24 0.97 4.99
CA ILE A 32 4.62 1.87 3.89
C ILE A 32 5.91 1.39 3.23
N VAL A 33 5.93 1.37 1.89
CA VAL A 33 7.15 1.12 1.12
C VAL A 33 7.99 2.40 1.13
N PRO A 34 9.26 2.37 1.59
CA PRO A 34 10.11 3.54 1.54
C PRO A 34 10.36 3.94 0.09
N ASN A 35 9.95 5.15 -0.29
CA ASN A 35 10.24 5.74 -1.59
C ASN A 35 10.98 7.07 -1.38
N LYS A 36 12.18 7.18 -1.96
CA LYS A 36 13.06 8.35 -1.81
C LYS A 36 12.43 9.63 -2.37
N ASP A 37 11.72 9.49 -3.49
CA ASP A 37 11.17 10.63 -4.23
C ASP A 37 9.75 10.99 -3.77
N ARG A 38 9.16 10.19 -2.87
CA ARG A 38 7.77 10.31 -2.39
C ARG A 38 6.77 10.52 -3.54
N CYS A 39 7.06 9.94 -4.70
CA CYS A 39 6.16 9.97 -5.84
C CYS A 39 4.86 9.27 -5.47
N MET A 40 3.74 9.93 -5.79
CA MET A 40 2.42 9.34 -5.64
C MET A 40 1.97 8.78 -6.97
N GLU A 41 1.56 7.53 -7.00
CA GLU A 41 1.01 6.88 -8.19
C GLU A 41 -0.51 6.76 -8.10
N THR A 42 -1.17 6.42 -9.21
CA THR A 42 -2.61 6.16 -9.22
C THR A 42 -2.93 4.98 -8.31
N CYS A 43 -3.86 5.16 -7.39
CA CYS A 43 -4.32 4.15 -6.45
C CYS A 43 -4.81 2.92 -7.22
N THR A 44 -4.19 1.77 -6.98
CA THR A 44 -4.52 0.53 -7.70
C THR A 44 -5.91 -0.01 -7.35
N VAL A 45 -6.52 0.49 -6.27
CA VAL A 45 -7.83 0.03 -5.78
C VAL A 45 -8.98 0.83 -6.40
N CYS A 46 -8.95 2.16 -6.28
CA CYS A 46 -10.04 3.01 -6.79
C CYS A 46 -9.76 3.58 -8.18
N GLN A 47 -8.51 3.52 -8.68
CA GLN A 47 -8.10 4.02 -10.00
C GLN A 47 -8.40 5.50 -10.29
N THR A 48 -8.80 6.28 -9.28
CA THR A 48 -9.15 7.72 -9.45
C THR A 48 -8.22 8.65 -8.67
N ARG A 49 -7.76 8.23 -7.48
CA ARG A 49 -6.97 9.07 -6.57
C ARG A 49 -5.51 8.67 -6.59
N ARG A 50 -4.62 9.59 -6.26
CA ARG A 50 -3.20 9.28 -6.08
C ARG A 50 -2.89 8.80 -4.66
N GLY A 51 -1.84 8.01 -4.52
CA GLY A 51 -1.46 7.35 -3.26
C GLY A 51 -0.01 6.89 -3.23
N TYR A 52 0.37 6.27 -2.11
CA TYR A 52 1.70 5.72 -1.91
C TYR A 52 1.67 4.20 -1.96
N ASP A 53 2.83 3.60 -2.13
CA ASP A 53 2.96 2.15 -2.09
C ASP A 53 2.99 1.64 -0.65
N TYR A 54 2.15 0.64 -0.41
CA TYR A 54 2.08 -0.09 0.85
C TYR A 54 2.22 -1.59 0.58
N VAL A 55 2.97 -2.27 1.44
CA VAL A 55 2.90 -3.72 1.56
C VAL A 55 1.62 -4.07 2.31
N VAL A 56 0.75 -4.85 1.69
CA VAL A 56 -0.52 -5.31 2.27
C VAL A 56 -0.51 -6.83 2.38
N MET A 57 -0.26 -7.34 3.58
CA MET A 57 -0.21 -8.78 3.83
C MET A 57 -1.42 -9.21 4.66
N PRO A 58 -2.08 -10.34 4.34
CA PRO A 58 -3.08 -10.93 5.24
C PRO A 58 -2.46 -11.20 6.62
N ARG A 59 -3.28 -11.10 7.67
CA ARG A 59 -2.87 -11.50 9.03
C ARG A 59 -2.77 -13.00 9.20
#